data_AF-A0AAW1N369-F1
#
_entry.id   AF-A0AAW1N369-F1
#
_cell.length_a   1.000
_cell.length_b   1.000
_cell.length_c   1.000
_cell.angle_alpha   90.00
_cell.angle_beta   90.00
_cell.angle_gamma   90.00
#
_symmetry.space_group_name_H-M   'P 1'
#
loop_
_entity.id
_entity.type
_entity.pdbx_description
1 polymer ?
#
loop_
_entity_poly.entity_id
_entity_poly.type
_entity_poly.pdbx_seq_one_letter_code
_entity_poly.pdbx_strand_id
1 'polypeptide(L)'
;MTSNVGRKITQYEVVELFTKAFNRISNREKAANGFRAAGSWPLDTTKFDEQLVDATSSLENSSGSLQRALTPDAQIASTSNVHRAVLDKSILLEDIVNIPKLPQPKTKQASRKIHSAIITSTPMKDIFEEKEQKKKNKEQMK
;
A
#
# COMPACT_ATOMS: atom_id res chain seq x y z
N MET A 1 -8.06 28.02 -8.98
CA MET A 1 -7.43 28.80 -7.90
C MET A 1 -7.22 27.87 -6.71
N THR A 2 -5.98 27.50 -6.40
CA THR A 2 -5.67 26.64 -5.26
C THR A 2 -5.58 27.49 -4.00
N SER A 3 -6.68 27.58 -3.26
CA SER A 3 -6.62 28.03 -1.87
C SER A 3 -5.80 27.00 -1.08
N ASN A 4 -4.87 27.45 -0.24
CA ASN A 4 -4.02 26.63 0.66
C ASN A 4 -2.65 26.12 0.14
N VAL A 5 -1.97 26.83 -0.77
CA VAL A 5 -0.56 26.51 -1.09
C VAL A 5 0.32 26.67 0.16
N GLY A 6 1.10 25.63 0.52
CA GLY A 6 2.05 25.68 1.64
C GLY A 6 1.44 25.54 3.05
N ARG A 7 0.13 25.31 3.16
CA ARG A 7 -0.52 25.03 4.45
C ARG A 7 -0.08 23.65 4.96
N LYS A 8 0.45 23.61 6.18
CA LYS A 8 0.74 22.34 6.88
C LYS A 8 -0.58 21.64 7.20
N ILE A 9 -0.67 20.36 6.87
CA ILE A 9 -1.82 19.52 7.20
C ILE A 9 -1.53 18.69 8.45
N THR A 10 -2.54 18.54 9.29
CA THR A 10 -2.52 17.68 10.48
C THR A 10 -3.02 16.28 10.14
N GLN A 11 -2.72 15.30 10.98
CA GLN A 11 -3.22 13.92 10.80
C GLN A 11 -4.75 13.84 10.73
N TYR A 12 -5.45 14.72 11.45
CA TYR A 12 -6.91 14.77 11.45
C TYR A 12 -7.47 15.25 10.11
N GLU A 13 -6.84 16.26 9.51
CA GLU A 13 -7.21 16.76 8.18
C GLU A 13 -6.94 15.72 7.09
N VAL A 14 -5.88 14.91 7.23
CA VAL A 14 -5.61 13.78 6.33
C VAL A 14 -6.75 12.76 6.38
N VAL A 15 -7.18 12.37 7.59
CA VAL A 15 -8.28 11.42 7.78
C VAL A 15 -9.57 11.98 7.18
N GLU A 16 -9.90 13.24 7.47
CA GLU A 16 -11.10 13.89 6.94
C GLU A 16 -11.10 13.94 5.40
N LEU A 17 -9.96 14.30 4.79
CA LEU A 17 -9.80 14.33 3.34
C LEU A 17 -10.03 12.94 2.74
N PHE A 18 -9.45 11.91 3.36
CA PHE A 18 -9.60 10.53 2.90
C PHE A 18 -11.04 10.05 3.01
N THR A 19 -11.72 10.29 4.14
CA THR A 19 -13.12 9.92 4.33
C THR A 19 -14.03 10.64 3.33
N LYS A 20 -13.83 11.93 3.08
CA LYS A 20 -14.59 12.70 2.08
C LYS A 20 -14.38 12.16 0.67
N ALA A 21 -13.13 11.91 0.28
CA ALA A 21 -12.81 11.36 -1.03
C ALA A 21 -13.37 9.95 -1.21
N PHE A 22 -13.22 9.08 -0.19
CA PHE A 22 -13.76 7.73 -0.19
C PHE A 22 -15.27 7.73 -0.32
N ASN A 23 -16.00 8.47 0.52
CA ASN A 23 -17.46 8.52 0.45
C ASN A 23 -17.97 9.05 -0.91
N ARG A 24 -17.21 9.95 -1.55
CA ARG A 24 -17.51 10.44 -2.90
C ARG A 24 -17.30 9.39 -4.00
N ILE A 25 -16.33 8.50 -3.84
CA ILE A 25 -15.97 7.49 -4.84
C ILE A 25 -16.76 6.19 -4.62
N SER A 26 -16.97 5.80 -3.37
CA SER A 26 -17.63 4.57 -2.92
C SER A 26 -19.16 4.66 -3.01
N ASN A 27 -19.68 5.07 -4.17
CA ASN A 27 -21.11 5.04 -4.48
C ASN A 27 -21.48 3.69 -5.11
N ARG A 28 -22.55 3.05 -4.62
CA ARG A 28 -23.13 1.82 -5.19
C ARG A 28 -23.44 1.96 -6.67
N GLU A 29 -23.91 3.11 -7.11
CA GLU A 29 -24.23 3.36 -8.53
C GLU A 29 -22.99 3.29 -9.41
N LYS A 30 -21.85 3.80 -8.93
CA LYS A 30 -20.56 3.67 -9.63
C LYS A 30 -20.11 2.22 -9.71
N ALA A 31 -20.28 1.47 -8.63
CA ALA A 31 -20.01 0.04 -8.63
C ALA A 31 -20.92 -0.71 -9.63
N ALA A 32 -22.23 -0.44 -9.61
CA ALA A 32 -23.19 -1.05 -10.52
C ALA A 32 -22.89 -0.73 -11.99
N ASN A 33 -22.52 0.51 -12.29
CA ASN A 33 -22.10 0.91 -13.64
C ASN A 33 -20.79 0.25 -14.05
N GLY A 34 -19.84 0.08 -13.12
CA GLY A 34 -18.62 -0.69 -13.35
C GLY A 34 -18.90 -2.14 -13.72
N PHE A 35 -19.79 -2.80 -12.97
CA PHE A 35 -20.21 -4.18 -13.28
C PHE A 35 -20.93 -4.29 -14.63
N ARG A 36 -21.80 -3.32 -14.96
CA ARG A 36 -22.45 -3.26 -16.28
C ARG A 36 -21.45 -3.08 -17.40
N ALA A 37 -20.47 -2.18 -17.23
CA ALA A 37 -19.44 -1.93 -18.24
C ALA A 37 -18.55 -3.16 -18.44
N ALA A 38 -18.19 -3.86 -17.36
CA ALA A 38 -17.47 -5.12 -17.42
C ALA A 38 -18.32 -6.26 -18.03
N GLY A 39 -19.65 -6.14 -18.01
CA GLY A 39 -20.58 -7.21 -18.37
C GLY A 39 -20.72 -8.28 -17.29
N SER A 40 -20.22 -8.02 -16.07
CA SER A 40 -20.32 -8.96 -14.96
C SER A 40 -21.70 -8.95 -14.32
N TRP A 41 -22.40 -7.80 -14.36
CA TRP A 41 -23.79 -7.69 -13.89
C TRP A 41 -24.57 -6.57 -14.61
N PRO A 42 -25.73 -6.86 -15.23
CA PRO A 42 -26.21 -8.20 -15.57
C PRO A 42 -25.17 -8.96 -16.40
N LEU A 43 -25.17 -10.28 -16.30
CA LEU A 43 -24.18 -11.11 -16.98
C LEU A 43 -24.37 -10.97 -18.49
N ASP A 44 -23.34 -10.50 -19.16
CA ASP A 44 -23.31 -10.32 -20.61
C ASP A 44 -22.76 -11.58 -21.27
N THR A 45 -23.64 -12.35 -21.90
CA THR A 45 -23.32 -13.62 -22.57
C THR A 45 -22.42 -13.44 -23.79
N THR A 46 -22.21 -12.20 -24.25
CA THR A 46 -21.25 -11.90 -25.32
C THR A 46 -19.81 -11.81 -24.82
N LYS A 47 -19.61 -11.56 -23.53
CA LYS A 47 -18.28 -11.42 -22.90
C LYS A 47 -17.87 -12.62 -22.06
N PHE A 48 -18.86 -13.36 -21.55
CA PHE A 48 -18.65 -14.52 -20.71
C PHE A 48 -19.32 -15.73 -21.35
N ASP A 49 -18.57 -16.80 -21.55
CA ASP A 49 -19.06 -18.06 -22.10
C ASP A 49 -20.02 -18.77 -21.12
N GLU A 50 -20.88 -19.63 -21.66
CA GLU A 50 -21.96 -20.35 -20.94
C GLU A 50 -21.46 -21.17 -19.73
N GLN A 51 -20.18 -21.54 -19.70
CA GLN A 51 -19.56 -22.24 -18.57
C GLN A 51 -19.63 -21.44 -17.25
N LEU A 52 -19.64 -20.11 -17.31
CA LEU A 52 -19.81 -19.27 -16.13
C LEU A 52 -21.27 -19.21 -15.67
N VAL A 53 -22.22 -19.27 -16.61
CA VAL A 53 -23.66 -19.22 -16.36
C VAL A 53 -24.11 -20.47 -15.58
N ASP A 54 -23.61 -21.64 -15.97
CA ASP A 54 -23.90 -22.91 -15.30
C ASP A 54 -23.39 -22.99 -13.85
N ALA A 55 -22.25 -22.32 -13.57
CA ALA A 55 -21.73 -22.24 -12.22
C ALA A 55 -22.64 -21.38 -11.30
N THR A 56 -23.27 -20.34 -11.85
CA THR A 56 -24.20 -19.49 -11.11
C THR A 56 -25.59 -20.10 -10.94
N SER A 57 -26.13 -20.78 -11.98
CA SER A 57 -27.44 -21.43 -11.91
C SER A 57 -27.47 -22.59 -10.90
N SER A 58 -26.36 -23.32 -10.75
CA SER A 58 -26.23 -24.34 -9.72
C SER A 58 -26.23 -23.77 -8.28
N LEU A 59 -25.91 -22.49 -8.09
CA LEU A 59 -25.88 -21.85 -6.77
C LEU A 59 -27.26 -21.29 -6.36
N GLU A 60 -28.08 -20.85 -7.31
CA GLU A 60 -29.39 -20.23 -7.00
C GLU A 60 -30.44 -21.24 -6.49
N ASN A 61 -30.31 -22.53 -6.83
CA ASN A 61 -31.11 -23.59 -6.24
C ASN A 61 -30.74 -23.89 -4.77
N SER A 62 -29.64 -23.30 -4.28
CA SER A 62 -29.25 -23.26 -2.87
C SER A 62 -29.52 -21.87 -2.29
N SER A 63 -30.74 -21.36 -2.46
CA SER A 63 -31.25 -20.16 -1.78
C SER A 63 -31.48 -20.44 -0.27
N GLY A 64 -30.44 -20.90 0.42
CA GLY A 64 -30.35 -20.99 1.87
C GLY A 64 -29.39 -19.93 2.38
N SER A 65 -29.92 -18.76 2.73
CA SER A 65 -29.32 -17.78 3.67
C SER A 65 -27.78 -17.60 3.58
N LEU A 66 -27.29 -16.86 2.59
CA LEU A 66 -26.01 -16.15 2.75
C LEU A 66 -26.26 -14.86 3.53
N GLN A 67 -26.39 -14.99 4.85
CA GLN A 67 -26.19 -13.86 5.75
C GLN A 67 -24.76 -13.36 5.56
N ARG A 68 -24.67 -12.19 4.95
CA ARG A 68 -23.54 -11.27 4.91
C ARG A 68 -22.71 -11.35 6.19
N ALA A 69 -21.53 -11.95 6.09
CA ALA A 69 -20.53 -11.95 7.17
C ALA A 69 -20.00 -10.52 7.39
N LEU A 70 -20.60 -9.81 8.34
CA LEU A 70 -19.99 -8.69 9.06
C LEU A 70 -19.59 -9.19 10.45
N THR A 71 -18.58 -10.07 10.51
CA THR A 71 -17.89 -10.42 11.77
C THR A 71 -16.40 -10.67 11.49
N PRO A 72 -15.49 -10.13 12.30
CA PRO A 72 -14.07 -10.43 12.25
C PRO A 72 -13.77 -11.58 13.19
N ASP A 73 -14.19 -12.81 12.87
CA ASP A 73 -13.47 -13.98 13.37
C ASP A 73 -13.85 -15.25 12.61
N ALA A 74 -12.84 -16.04 12.29
CA ALA A 74 -12.92 -17.20 11.42
C ALA A 74 -13.36 -18.44 12.21
N GLN A 75 -14.37 -19.17 11.71
CA GLN A 75 -14.51 -20.62 11.86
C GLN A 75 -15.26 -21.16 10.63
N ILE A 76 -14.55 -21.83 9.72
CA ILE A 76 -15.09 -22.50 8.53
C ILE A 76 -14.96 -24.01 8.74
N ALA A 77 -16.09 -24.71 8.78
CA ALA A 77 -16.25 -26.16 8.64
C ALA A 77 -17.68 -26.38 8.11
N SER A 78 -18.02 -27.16 7.08
CA SER A 78 -17.33 -28.12 6.23
C SER A 78 -18.23 -28.39 5.01
N THR A 79 -17.70 -28.46 3.78
CA THR A 79 -18.13 -29.33 2.65
C THR A 79 -16.99 -29.24 1.61
N SER A 80 -16.48 -30.26 0.92
CA SER A 80 -16.97 -31.57 0.50
C SER A 80 -15.80 -32.55 0.30
N ASN A 81 -16.09 -33.84 0.43
CA ASN A 81 -15.16 -34.94 0.71
C ASN A 81 -14.35 -35.48 -0.50
N VAL A 82 -14.01 -34.67 -1.50
CA VAL A 82 -13.18 -35.12 -2.65
C VAL A 82 -11.71 -34.66 -2.55
N HIS A 83 -11.41 -33.66 -1.71
CA HIS A 83 -10.05 -33.13 -1.53
C HIS A 83 -9.27 -33.73 -0.34
N ARG A 84 -9.77 -34.79 0.30
CA ARG A 84 -9.20 -35.27 1.59
C ARG A 84 -7.92 -36.10 1.46
N ALA A 85 -7.64 -36.70 0.30
CA ALA A 85 -6.44 -37.54 0.12
C ALA A 85 -5.14 -36.75 -0.12
N VAL A 86 -5.23 -35.44 -0.39
CA VAL A 86 -4.05 -34.57 -0.62
C VAL A 86 -3.69 -33.76 0.65
N LEU A 87 -4.53 -33.81 1.68
CA LEU A 87 -4.50 -32.86 2.79
C LEU A 87 -3.57 -33.22 3.97
N ASP A 88 -2.82 -34.32 3.89
CA ASP A 88 -1.87 -34.72 4.95
C ASP A 88 -0.44 -34.21 4.73
N LYS A 89 -0.20 -33.43 3.66
CA LYS A 89 1.05 -32.67 3.51
C LYS A 89 0.85 -31.27 4.04
N SER A 90 1.33 -31.02 5.25
CA SER A 90 1.50 -29.66 5.75
C SER A 90 2.50 -28.94 4.83
N ILE A 91 2.01 -27.95 4.10
CA ILE A 91 2.86 -27.04 3.32
C ILE A 91 3.25 -25.90 4.26
N LEU A 92 4.54 -25.59 4.30
CA LEU A 92 5.06 -24.48 5.06
C LEU A 92 4.57 -23.16 4.47
N LEU A 93 4.25 -22.18 5.33
CA LEU A 93 3.69 -20.90 4.88
C LEU A 93 4.65 -20.16 3.93
N GLU A 94 5.95 -20.38 4.11
CA GLU A 94 7.04 -19.84 3.29
C GLU A 94 6.98 -20.31 1.82
N ASP A 95 6.39 -21.47 1.54
CA ASP A 95 6.25 -22.02 0.18
C ASP A 95 5.02 -21.47 -0.56
N ILE A 96 4.07 -20.89 0.18
CA ILE A 96 2.84 -20.31 -0.36
C ILE A 96 3.05 -18.82 -0.73
N VAL A 97 3.96 -18.15 -0.02
CA VAL A 97 4.21 -16.73 -0.19
C VAL A 97 5.35 -16.47 -1.17
N ASN A 98 5.05 -15.80 -2.29
CA ASN A 98 6.05 -15.30 -3.24
C ASN A 98 6.76 -14.04 -2.70
N ILE A 99 7.31 -14.12 -1.49
CA ILE A 99 8.04 -13.01 -0.88
C ILE A 99 9.52 -13.17 -1.23
N PRO A 100 10.16 -12.15 -1.84
CA PRO A 100 11.59 -12.19 -2.09
C PRO A 100 12.35 -12.36 -0.76
N LYS A 101 13.20 -13.38 -0.67
CA LYS A 101 14.03 -13.63 0.50
C LYS A 101 15.07 -12.51 0.62
N LEU A 102 14.86 -11.59 1.55
CA LEU A 102 15.85 -10.56 1.85
C LEU A 102 17.11 -11.22 2.45
N PRO A 103 18.32 -10.81 2.04
CA PRO A 103 19.54 -11.29 2.66
C PRO A 103 19.55 -10.92 4.14
N GLN A 104 19.55 -11.92 5.01
CA GLN A 104 19.69 -11.73 6.45
C GLN A 104 21.05 -11.07 6.72
N PRO A 105 21.09 -9.95 7.47
CA PRO A 105 22.35 -9.31 7.79
C PRO A 105 23.17 -10.26 8.68
N LYS A 106 24.31 -10.74 8.17
CA LYS A 106 25.33 -11.36 9.03
C LYS A 106 25.63 -10.37 10.15
N THR A 107 25.60 -10.82 11.40
CA THR A 107 25.92 -9.99 12.57
C THR A 107 27.20 -9.24 12.30
N LYS A 108 27.08 -7.91 12.13
CA LYS A 108 28.21 -7.05 11.85
C LYS A 108 29.08 -7.09 13.10
N GLN A 109 30.29 -7.64 12.99
CA GLN A 109 31.32 -7.40 14.00
C GLN A 109 31.41 -5.88 14.20
N ALA A 110 31.56 -5.46 15.45
CA ALA A 110 31.56 -4.05 15.82
C ALA A 110 32.57 -3.28 14.96
N SER A 111 32.06 -2.53 13.97
CA SER A 111 32.89 -1.61 13.21
C SER A 111 33.39 -0.55 14.19
N ARG A 112 34.68 -0.23 14.12
CA ARG A 112 35.22 0.91 14.87
C ARG A 112 34.39 2.14 14.49
N LYS A 113 34.03 2.94 15.50
CA LYS A 113 33.25 4.16 15.32
C LYS A 113 34.04 5.09 14.40
N ILE A 114 33.51 5.38 13.23
CA ILE A 114 34.06 6.43 12.35
C ILE A 114 33.52 7.75 12.90
N HIS A 115 34.41 8.64 13.33
CA HIS A 115 34.02 9.98 13.75
C HIS A 115 33.46 10.75 12.55
N SER A 116 32.29 11.35 12.69
CA SER A 116 31.70 12.20 11.67
C SER A 116 32.59 13.43 11.47
N ALA A 117 33.21 13.57 10.30
CA ALA A 117 33.68 14.86 9.84
C ALA A 117 32.46 15.67 9.39
N ILE A 118 32.32 16.89 9.89
CA ILE A 118 31.24 17.78 9.49
C ILE A 118 31.50 18.22 8.04
N ILE A 119 30.72 17.69 7.10
CA ILE A 119 30.67 18.11 5.68
C ILE A 119 29.94 19.47 5.60
N THR A 120 30.42 20.49 6.28
CA THR A 120 29.95 21.88 6.13
C THR A 120 31.08 22.86 5.87
N SER A 121 32.28 22.37 5.53
CA SER A 121 33.12 23.17 4.64
C SER A 121 32.49 23.11 3.25
N THR A 122 31.39 23.86 3.09
CA THR A 122 30.97 24.41 1.80
C THR A 122 32.26 24.73 1.03
N PRO A 123 32.45 24.31 -0.22
CA PRO A 123 33.74 24.44 -0.93
C PRO A 123 34.26 25.89 -1.02
N MET A 124 33.46 26.86 -0.61
CA MET A 124 33.78 28.28 -0.53
C MET A 124 34.08 28.80 0.89
N LYS A 125 34.13 27.96 1.94
CA LYS A 125 34.33 28.44 3.32
C LYS A 125 35.63 29.24 3.44
N ASP A 126 36.72 28.70 2.90
CA ASP A 126 38.04 29.35 2.91
C ASP A 126 38.02 30.66 2.11
N ILE A 127 37.28 30.69 1.00
CA ILE A 127 37.10 31.88 0.14
C ILE A 127 36.36 33.00 0.89
N PHE A 128 35.34 32.65 1.67
CA PHE A 128 34.58 33.64 2.45
C PHE A 128 35.36 34.16 3.65
N GLU A 129 36.15 33.32 4.31
CA GLU A 129 36.98 33.70 5.46
C GLU A 129 38.12 34.65 5.05
N GLU A 130 38.81 34.37 3.94
CA GLU A 130 39.83 35.27 3.38
C GLU A 130 39.24 36.62 2.97
N LYS A 131 38.03 36.61 2.37
CA LYS A 131 37.33 37.84 1.97
C LYS A 131 36.95 38.69 3.19
N GLU A 132 36.56 38.06 4.30
CA GLU A 132 36.22 38.76 5.53
C GLU A 132 37.47 39.36 6.20
N GLN A 133 38.57 38.62 6.26
CA GLN A 133 39.86 39.10 6.79
C GLN A 133 40.39 40.30 5.99
N LYS A 134 40.31 40.25 4.65
CA LYS A 134 40.68 41.38 3.79
C LYS A 134 39.85 42.64 4.04
N LYS A 135 38.57 42.51 4.39
CA LYS A 135 37.73 43.65 4.78
C LYS A 135 38.18 44.24 6.11
N LYS A 136 38.38 43.40 7.13
CA LYS A 136 38.84 43.81 8.46
C LYS A 136 40.20 44.51 8.40
N ASN A 137 41.14 44.01 7.61
CA ASN A 137 42.46 44.63 7.46
C ASN A 137 42.39 46.01 6.78
N LYS A 138 41.50 46.18 5.79
CA LYS A 138 41.27 47.48 5.14
C LYS A 138 40.61 48.50 6.08
N GLU A 139 39.70 48.04 6.95
CA GLU A 139 39.07 48.88 7.96
C GLU A 139 40.05 49.29 9.06
N GLN A 140 41.03 48.44 9.40
CA GLN A 140 42.07 48.77 10.38
C GLN A 140 43.18 49.68 9.84
N MET A 141 43.38 49.72 8.52
CA MET A 141 44.35 50.62 7.87
C MET A 141 43.76 52.00 7.51
N LYS A 142 42.49 52.25 7.83
CA LYS A 142 41.80 53.51 7.60
C LYS A 142 41.65 54.28 8.89
#